data_AF-A0A7W1C6B7-F1
#
_entry.id   AF-A0A7W1C6B7-F1
#
_cell.length_a   1.000
_cell.length_b   1.000
_cell.length_c   1.000
_cell.angle_alpha   90.00
_cell.angle_beta   90.00
_cell.angle_gamma   90.00
#
_symmetry.space_group_name_H-M   'P 1'
#
loop_
_entity.id
_entity.type
_entity.pdbx_description
1 polymer ?
#
loop_
_entity_poly.entity_id
_entity_poly.type
_entity_poly.pdbx_seq_one_letter_code
_entity_poly.pdbx_strand_id
1 'polypeptide(L)'
;MSNAQTEARREEVRANFETMEKGAEKMQDGANRMRVMRQIDELKARSAPLMADPGGLREATVKDESGRYEGIDASDDRRAGIKAEADERVKAVAEKYGVNGEAAVERHSGGVPSKALAEQFKRAEEREREQMRMERGEGPESAEDRRRALSQMRSEVAAIYREARERADRGQGRAVANQTAMPEREEGRAAASDLTPGPNRPDASRSEGPAPAADATRPARNPDGLRQVEAERAAERTAADRREATKRELDRQNQDRDRRERDDGVGV
;
A
#
# COMPACT_ATOMS: atom_id res chain seq x y z
N MET A 1 -12.24 36.24 -23.07
CA MET A 1 -11.37 35.39 -23.89
C MET A 1 -12.14 35.00 -25.14
N SER A 2 -11.51 35.03 -26.31
CA SER A 2 -12.14 34.53 -27.54
C SER A 2 -12.18 32.99 -27.52
N ASN A 3 -13.10 32.38 -28.28
CA ASN A 3 -13.16 30.92 -28.42
C ASN A 3 -11.82 30.31 -28.88
N ALA A 4 -11.08 31.02 -29.74
CA ALA A 4 -9.74 30.61 -30.17
C ALA A 4 -8.71 30.59 -29.03
N GLN A 5 -8.76 31.57 -28.11
CA GLN A 5 -7.89 31.58 -26.92
C GLN A 5 -8.22 30.45 -25.95
N THR A 6 -9.50 30.13 -25.79
CA THR A 6 -9.93 29.00 -24.96
C THR A 6 -9.46 27.67 -25.53
N GLU A 7 -9.57 27.47 -26.84
CA GLU A 7 -9.15 26.22 -27.48
C GLU A 7 -7.62 26.05 -27.45
N ALA A 8 -6.87 27.12 -27.67
CA ALA A 8 -5.41 27.11 -27.54
C ALA A 8 -4.95 26.70 -26.13
N ARG A 9 -5.61 27.21 -25.08
CA ARG A 9 -5.31 26.81 -23.69
C ARG A 9 -5.65 25.36 -23.41
N ARG A 10 -6.73 24.83 -23.99
CA ARG A 10 -7.09 23.41 -23.83
C ARG A 10 -6.04 22.50 -24.45
N GLU A 11 -5.51 22.88 -25.61
CA GLU A 11 -4.45 22.14 -26.28
C GLU A 11 -3.14 22.16 -25.50
N GLU A 12 -2.77 23.33 -24.94
CA GLU A 12 -1.62 23.45 -24.04
C GLU A 12 -1.75 22.53 -22.82
N VAL A 13 -2.94 22.45 -22.22
CA VAL A 13 -3.19 21.54 -21.09
C VAL A 13 -3.02 20.07 -21.50
N ARG A 14 -3.50 19.66 -22.69
CA ARG A 14 -3.30 18.29 -23.21
C ARG A 14 -1.81 17.99 -23.41
N ALA A 15 -1.08 18.90 -24.06
CA ALA A 15 0.36 18.75 -24.29
C ALA A 15 1.16 18.66 -22.98
N ASN A 16 0.76 19.41 -21.95
CA ASN A 16 1.36 19.34 -20.62
C ASN A 16 1.13 17.95 -19.98
N PHE A 17 -0.07 17.38 -20.11
CA PHE A 17 -0.34 16.02 -19.64
C PHE A 17 0.54 14.98 -20.34
N GLU A 18 0.65 15.03 -21.67
CA GLU A 18 1.51 14.10 -22.41
C GLU A 18 2.99 14.24 -21.99
N THR A 19 3.43 15.46 -21.71
CA THR A 19 4.79 15.73 -21.23
C THR A 19 5.02 15.12 -19.85
N MET A 20 4.05 15.27 -18.93
CA MET A 20 4.11 14.66 -17.61
C MET A 20 4.13 13.13 -17.68
N GLU A 21 3.30 12.53 -18.55
CA GLU A 21 3.28 11.07 -18.74
C GLU A 21 4.61 10.54 -19.30
N LYS A 22 5.15 11.19 -20.34
CA LYS A 22 6.48 10.85 -20.88
C LYS A 22 7.58 11.03 -19.83
N GLY A 23 7.46 12.03 -18.96
CA GLY A 23 8.36 12.24 -17.83
C GLY A 23 8.28 11.09 -16.82
N ALA A 24 7.07 10.69 -16.45
CA ALA A 24 6.83 9.57 -15.54
C ALA A 24 7.36 8.25 -16.12
N GLU A 25 7.12 7.95 -17.40
CA GLU A 25 7.59 6.71 -18.04
C GLU A 25 9.12 6.55 -18.01
N LYS A 26 9.87 7.64 -17.99
CA LYS A 26 11.35 7.63 -17.91
C LYS A 26 11.89 7.39 -16.51
N MET A 27 11.04 7.37 -15.48
CA MET A 27 11.47 7.15 -14.10
C MET A 27 11.94 5.70 -13.92
N GLN A 28 13.14 5.54 -13.35
CA GLN A 28 13.75 4.23 -13.07
C GLN A 28 13.07 3.52 -11.89
N ASP A 29 12.72 4.27 -10.84
CA ASP A 29 11.98 3.75 -9.69
C ASP A 29 10.54 3.42 -10.11
N GLY A 30 10.24 2.12 -10.19
CA GLY A 30 8.94 1.62 -10.62
C GLY A 30 7.80 2.01 -9.68
N ALA A 31 8.01 2.02 -8.36
CA ALA A 31 6.98 2.41 -7.41
C ALA A 31 6.70 3.91 -7.52
N ASN A 32 7.73 4.74 -7.53
CA ASN A 32 7.54 6.18 -7.68
C ASN A 32 6.91 6.53 -9.04
N ARG A 33 7.26 5.81 -10.11
CA ARG A 33 6.60 5.93 -11.42
C ARG A 33 5.10 5.67 -11.33
N MET A 34 4.66 4.58 -10.70
CA MET A 34 3.23 4.26 -10.57
C MET A 34 2.48 5.32 -9.76
N ARG A 35 3.11 5.85 -8.70
CA ARG A 35 2.54 6.93 -7.88
C ARG A 35 2.31 8.20 -8.70
N VAL A 36 3.32 8.64 -9.46
CA VAL A 36 3.23 9.82 -10.31
C VAL A 36 2.18 9.62 -11.41
N MET A 37 2.12 8.44 -12.04
CA MET A 37 1.08 8.14 -13.05
C MET A 37 -0.33 8.24 -12.47
N ARG A 38 -0.54 7.76 -11.25
CA ARG A 38 -1.83 7.89 -10.55
C ARG A 38 -2.17 9.36 -10.29
N GLN A 39 -1.21 10.16 -9.83
CA GLN A 39 -1.41 11.61 -9.62
C GLN A 39 -1.75 12.34 -10.93
N ILE A 40 -1.09 11.98 -12.04
CA ILE A 40 -1.39 12.52 -13.37
C ILE A 40 -2.82 12.14 -13.79
N ASP A 41 -3.22 10.88 -13.62
CA ASP A 41 -4.57 10.42 -13.94
C ASP A 41 -5.65 11.16 -13.12
N GLU A 42 -5.41 11.37 -11.82
CA GLU A 42 -6.29 12.18 -10.96
C GLU A 42 -6.35 13.64 -11.42
N LEU A 43 -5.24 14.23 -11.86
CA LEU A 43 -5.21 15.57 -12.44
C LEU A 43 -6.00 15.63 -13.76
N LYS A 44 -5.87 14.61 -14.62
CA LYS A 44 -6.64 14.47 -15.85
C LYS A 44 -8.14 14.38 -15.56
N ALA A 45 -8.53 13.53 -14.61
CA ALA A 45 -9.92 13.37 -14.21
C ALA A 45 -10.52 14.67 -13.66
N ARG A 46 -9.78 15.41 -12.81
CA ARG A 46 -10.21 16.73 -12.31
C ARG A 46 -10.30 17.80 -13.39
N SER A 47 -9.46 17.70 -14.43
CA SER A 47 -9.42 18.68 -15.53
C SER A 47 -10.45 18.38 -16.63
N ALA A 48 -10.88 17.12 -16.77
CA ALA A 48 -11.78 16.69 -17.83
C ALA A 48 -13.08 17.51 -17.96
N PRO A 49 -13.78 17.89 -16.86
CA PRO A 49 -15.00 18.71 -16.96
C PRO A 49 -14.78 20.11 -17.53
N LEU A 50 -13.53 20.59 -17.58
CA LEU A 50 -13.15 21.92 -18.08
C LEU A 50 -12.81 21.91 -19.58
N MET A 51 -12.73 20.73 -20.20
CA MET A 51 -12.40 20.55 -21.62
C MET A 51 -13.69 20.40 -22.45
N ALA A 52 -13.81 21.13 -23.58
CA ALA A 52 -14.99 21.03 -24.45
C ALA A 52 -15.03 19.76 -25.29
N ASP A 53 -13.86 19.25 -25.69
CA ASP A 53 -13.73 17.93 -26.30
C ASP A 53 -13.04 16.99 -25.31
N PRO A 54 -13.80 16.11 -24.64
CA PRO A 54 -13.28 15.22 -23.62
C PRO A 54 -12.56 14.01 -24.22
N GLY A 55 -12.48 13.82 -25.55
CA GLY A 55 -11.96 12.59 -26.18
C GLY A 55 -10.64 12.09 -25.58
N GLY A 56 -9.70 12.99 -25.26
CA GLY A 56 -8.40 12.63 -24.67
C GLY A 56 -8.39 12.47 -23.13
N LEU A 57 -9.39 12.96 -22.40
CA LEU A 57 -9.45 12.93 -20.93
C LEU A 57 -10.64 12.14 -20.36
N ARG A 58 -11.61 11.77 -21.19
CA ARG A 58 -12.83 11.06 -20.77
C ARG A 58 -12.49 9.72 -20.16
N GLU A 59 -11.52 9.01 -20.72
CA GLU A 59 -11.11 7.71 -20.20
C GLU A 59 -10.48 7.79 -18.80
N ALA A 60 -9.91 8.94 -18.41
CA ALA A 60 -9.42 9.18 -17.05
C ALA A 60 -10.56 9.36 -16.03
N THR A 61 -11.77 9.71 -16.49
CA THR A 61 -12.96 9.84 -15.63
C THR A 61 -13.73 8.53 -15.44
N VAL A 62 -13.49 7.54 -16.29
CA VAL A 62 -14.18 6.24 -16.25
C VAL A 62 -13.34 5.27 -15.45
N LYS A 63 -13.89 4.77 -14.34
CA LYS A 63 -13.23 3.74 -13.52
C LYS A 63 -13.11 2.43 -14.30
N ASP A 64 -12.03 1.69 -14.05
CA ASP A 64 -11.87 0.34 -14.57
C ASP A 64 -12.81 -0.64 -13.83
N GLU A 65 -13.87 -1.09 -14.51
CA GLU A 65 -14.85 -2.02 -13.94
C GLU A 65 -14.29 -3.42 -13.71
N SER A 66 -13.10 -3.74 -14.26
CA SER A 66 -12.51 -5.06 -14.09
C SER A 66 -11.99 -5.33 -12.68
N GLY A 67 -11.79 -4.28 -11.86
CA GLY A 67 -11.27 -4.39 -10.50
C GLY A 67 -9.84 -4.93 -10.42
N ARG A 68 -9.12 -4.99 -11.55
CA ARG A 68 -7.82 -5.67 -11.67
C ARG A 68 -6.76 -5.12 -10.72
N TYR A 69 -6.79 -3.83 -10.47
CA TYR A 69 -5.85 -3.13 -9.60
C TYR A 69 -6.52 -2.60 -8.33
N GLU A 70 -7.62 -3.23 -7.91
CA GLU A 70 -8.30 -2.89 -6.67
C GLU A 70 -7.57 -3.51 -5.47
N GLY A 71 -6.94 -2.66 -4.67
CA GLY A 71 -6.31 -3.05 -3.41
C GLY A 71 -7.26 -3.03 -2.21
N ILE A 72 -6.68 -2.84 -1.04
CA ILE A 72 -7.40 -2.62 0.22
C ILE A 72 -6.96 -1.28 0.79
N ASP A 73 -7.91 -0.50 1.32
CA ASP A 73 -7.58 0.75 1.99
C ASP A 73 -6.99 0.50 3.40
N ALA A 74 -6.22 1.47 3.88
CA ALA A 74 -5.60 1.47 5.21
C ALA A 74 -6.25 2.53 6.12
N SER A 75 -7.59 2.52 6.21
CA SER A 75 -8.35 3.50 6.98
C SER A 75 -8.17 3.45 8.50
N ASP A 76 -7.72 2.31 9.03
CA ASP A 76 -7.41 2.12 10.46
C ASP A 76 -6.18 1.20 10.64
N ASP A 77 -5.59 1.21 11.85
CA ASP A 77 -4.38 0.45 12.17
C ASP A 77 -4.50 -1.05 11.86
N ARG A 78 -5.69 -1.62 12.05
CA ARG A 78 -5.94 -3.03 11.78
C ARG A 78 -5.95 -3.30 10.28
N ARG A 79 -6.67 -2.49 9.50
CA ARG A 79 -6.70 -2.59 8.03
C ARG A 79 -5.33 -2.29 7.44
N ALA A 80 -4.58 -1.35 8.02
CA ALA A 80 -3.18 -1.08 7.66
C ALA A 80 -2.28 -2.31 7.87
N GLY A 81 -2.40 -3.01 9.01
CA GLY A 81 -1.66 -4.26 9.25
C GLY A 81 -2.02 -5.36 8.24
N ILE A 82 -3.31 -5.56 7.98
CA ILE A 82 -3.79 -6.52 6.97
C ILE A 82 -3.29 -6.15 5.57
N LYS A 83 -3.28 -4.86 5.24
CA LYS A 83 -2.75 -4.35 3.97
C LYS A 83 -1.26 -4.64 3.85
N ALA A 84 -0.46 -4.36 4.88
CA ALA A 84 0.98 -4.61 4.86
C ALA A 84 1.30 -6.10 4.60
N GLU A 85 0.59 -7.02 5.26
CA GLU A 85 0.74 -8.46 5.00
C GLU A 85 0.37 -8.84 3.55
N ALA A 86 -0.69 -8.23 3.01
CA ALA A 86 -1.12 -8.46 1.63
C ALA A 86 -0.10 -7.89 0.63
N ASP A 87 0.41 -6.69 0.88
CA ASP A 87 1.40 -6.01 0.05
C ASP A 87 2.68 -6.87 -0.07
N GLU A 88 3.19 -7.40 1.05
CA GLU A 88 4.37 -8.28 1.03
C GLU A 88 4.14 -9.58 0.22
N ARG A 89 2.95 -10.19 0.35
CA ARG A 89 2.57 -11.34 -0.49
C ARG A 89 2.49 -10.96 -1.97
N VAL A 90 1.99 -9.77 -2.29
CA VAL A 90 1.89 -9.27 -3.67
C VAL A 90 3.26 -9.00 -4.26
N LYS A 91 4.21 -8.43 -3.50
CA LYS A 91 5.60 -8.25 -3.94
C LYS A 91 6.21 -9.59 -4.37
N ALA A 92 6.11 -10.60 -3.50
CA ALA A 92 6.66 -11.92 -3.77
C ALA A 92 6.02 -12.58 -5.02
N VAL A 93 4.70 -12.45 -5.20
CA VAL A 93 4.02 -12.95 -6.40
C VAL A 93 4.50 -12.22 -7.65
N ALA A 94 4.54 -10.88 -7.64
CA ALA A 94 4.99 -10.12 -8.80
C ALA A 94 6.42 -10.49 -9.22
N GLU A 95 7.34 -10.60 -8.27
CA GLU A 95 8.75 -10.95 -8.53
C GLU A 95 8.92 -12.37 -9.09
N LYS A 96 8.13 -13.33 -8.60
CA LYS A 96 8.03 -14.69 -9.17
C LYS A 96 7.65 -14.65 -10.65
N TYR A 97 6.79 -13.72 -11.05
CA TYR A 97 6.36 -13.51 -12.44
C TYR A 97 7.22 -12.48 -13.20
N GLY A 98 8.36 -12.06 -12.66
CA GLY A 98 9.29 -11.13 -13.33
C GLY A 98 8.73 -9.71 -13.45
N VAL A 99 7.81 -9.31 -12.59
CA VAL A 99 7.29 -7.94 -12.51
C VAL A 99 7.87 -7.27 -11.26
N ASN A 100 8.08 -5.95 -11.30
CA ASN A 100 8.63 -5.23 -10.15
C ASN A 100 7.64 -5.27 -8.97
N GLY A 101 8.07 -5.84 -7.83
CA GLY A 101 7.21 -6.04 -6.66
C GLY A 101 6.69 -4.75 -6.03
N GLU A 102 7.57 -3.76 -5.84
CA GLU A 102 7.19 -2.46 -5.27
C GLU A 102 6.22 -1.70 -6.19
N ALA A 103 6.46 -1.73 -7.51
CA ALA A 103 5.53 -1.17 -8.49
C ALA A 103 4.19 -1.90 -8.48
N ALA A 104 4.18 -3.22 -8.32
CA ALA A 104 2.95 -4.00 -8.23
C ALA A 104 2.12 -3.61 -7.00
N VAL A 105 2.73 -3.39 -5.83
CA VAL A 105 2.02 -2.86 -4.66
C VAL A 105 1.48 -1.47 -4.92
N GLU A 106 2.28 -0.56 -5.48
CA GLU A 106 1.84 0.82 -5.72
C GLU A 106 0.65 0.89 -6.70
N ARG A 107 0.57 0.00 -7.70
CA ARG A 107 -0.61 -0.11 -8.59
C ARG A 107 -1.92 -0.32 -7.81
N HIS A 108 -1.86 -0.97 -6.65
CA HIS A 108 -3.00 -1.31 -5.79
C HIS A 108 -3.14 -0.39 -4.56
N SER A 109 -2.24 0.59 -4.38
CA SER A 109 -2.16 1.41 -3.15
C SER A 109 -3.32 2.37 -2.92
N GLY A 110 -4.12 2.68 -3.96
CA GLY A 110 -5.27 3.56 -3.85
C GLY A 110 -6.56 2.91 -4.36
N GLY A 111 -7.60 3.73 -4.57
CA GLY A 111 -8.86 3.28 -5.13
C GLY A 111 -8.73 2.71 -6.55
N VAL A 112 -9.83 2.17 -7.07
CA VAL A 112 -9.94 1.63 -8.43
C VAL A 112 -9.44 2.69 -9.44
N PRO A 113 -8.43 2.36 -10.27
CA PRO A 113 -7.88 3.31 -11.23
C PRO A 113 -8.87 3.62 -12.36
N SER A 114 -8.59 4.67 -13.14
CA SER A 114 -9.29 4.86 -14.40
C SER A 114 -8.98 3.74 -15.40
N LYS A 115 -9.82 3.60 -16.43
CA LYS A 115 -9.60 2.67 -17.53
C LYS A 115 -8.28 2.96 -18.26
N ALA A 116 -7.97 4.25 -18.48
CA ALA A 116 -6.73 4.66 -19.12
C ALA A 116 -5.51 4.26 -18.27
N LEU A 117 -5.54 4.53 -16.97
CA LEU A 117 -4.46 4.19 -16.05
C LEU A 117 -4.28 2.67 -15.92
N ALA A 118 -5.37 1.89 -15.89
CA ALA A 118 -5.31 0.43 -15.85
C ALA A 118 -4.60 -0.16 -17.08
N GLU A 119 -4.84 0.37 -18.28
CA GLU A 119 -4.11 -0.05 -19.48
C GLU A 119 -2.64 0.40 -19.46
N GLN A 120 -2.33 1.57 -18.89
CA GLN A 120 -0.93 1.98 -18.71
C GLN A 120 -0.20 1.05 -17.72
N PHE A 121 -0.83 0.67 -16.62
CA PHE A 121 -0.28 -0.32 -15.68
C PHE A 121 -0.04 -1.68 -16.35
N LYS A 122 -0.98 -2.13 -17.18
CA LYS A 122 -0.85 -3.39 -17.94
C LYS A 122 0.37 -3.35 -18.86
N ARG A 123 0.58 -2.25 -19.60
CA ARG A 123 1.77 -2.05 -20.45
C ARG A 123 3.06 -2.01 -19.63
N ALA A 124 3.02 -1.40 -18.44
CA ALA A 124 4.17 -1.36 -17.54
C ALA A 124 4.57 -2.77 -17.06
N GLU A 125 3.60 -3.62 -16.69
CA GLU A 125 3.85 -5.02 -16.32
C GLU A 125 4.46 -5.84 -17.47
N GLU A 126 3.99 -5.62 -18.71
CA GLU A 126 4.55 -6.27 -19.89
C GLU A 126 6.01 -5.88 -20.13
N ARG A 127 6.34 -4.59 -20.01
CA ARG A 127 7.71 -4.08 -20.14
C ARG A 127 8.63 -4.56 -19.01
N GLU A 128 8.15 -4.53 -17.77
CA GLU A 128 8.90 -5.01 -16.61
C GLU A 128 9.26 -6.49 -16.76
N ARG A 129 8.30 -7.32 -17.21
CA ARG A 129 8.54 -8.73 -17.48
C ARG A 129 9.54 -8.96 -18.60
N GLU A 130 9.39 -8.24 -19.72
CA GLU A 130 10.35 -8.33 -20.82
C GLU A 130 11.77 -7.97 -20.35
N GLN A 131 11.92 -6.87 -19.61
CA GLN A 131 13.20 -6.44 -19.06
C GLN A 131 13.80 -7.49 -18.12
N MET A 132 13.03 -8.01 -17.16
CA MET A 132 13.50 -9.01 -16.21
C MET A 132 13.92 -10.33 -16.89
N ARG A 133 13.20 -10.74 -17.94
CA ARG A 133 13.60 -11.91 -18.75
C ARG A 133 14.91 -11.68 -19.49
N MET A 134 15.10 -10.50 -20.07
CA MET A 134 16.34 -10.11 -20.74
C MET A 134 17.52 -10.10 -19.76
N GLU A 135 17.34 -9.52 -18.56
CA GLU A 135 18.34 -9.50 -17.50
C GLU A 135 18.73 -10.91 -17.02
N ARG A 136 17.79 -11.86 -17.03
CA ARG A 136 18.03 -13.28 -16.70
C ARG A 136 18.56 -14.12 -17.87
N GLY A 137 18.67 -13.54 -19.07
CA GLY A 137 19.11 -14.27 -20.27
C GLY A 137 18.09 -15.29 -20.79
N GLU A 138 16.81 -15.17 -20.43
CA GLU A 138 15.75 -16.12 -20.81
C GLU A 138 15.20 -15.89 -22.25
N GLY A 139 15.75 -14.90 -22.96
CA GLY A 139 15.37 -14.57 -24.33
C GLY A 139 13.95 -13.99 -24.50
N PRO A 140 13.57 -13.67 -25.74
CA PRO A 140 12.25 -13.11 -26.03
C PRO A 140 11.13 -14.12 -25.73
N GLU A 141 10.05 -13.62 -25.14
CA GLU A 141 8.84 -14.40 -24.83
C GLU A 141 7.78 -14.20 -25.91
N SER A 142 7.01 -15.25 -26.21
CA SER A 142 5.85 -15.12 -27.09
C SER A 142 4.77 -14.23 -26.45
N ALA A 143 3.96 -13.56 -27.28
CA ALA A 143 2.87 -12.72 -26.76
C ALA A 143 1.81 -13.54 -25.98
N GLU A 144 1.60 -14.80 -26.37
CA GLU A 144 0.64 -15.68 -25.69
C GLU A 144 1.14 -16.12 -24.32
N ASP A 145 2.42 -16.52 -24.21
CA ASP A 145 3.02 -16.93 -22.93
C ASP A 145 3.06 -15.75 -21.95
N ARG A 146 3.46 -14.57 -22.43
CA ARG A 146 3.44 -13.33 -21.65
C ARG A 146 2.03 -13.05 -21.11
N ARG A 147 1.02 -13.11 -21.98
CA ARG A 147 -0.38 -12.89 -21.59
C ARG A 147 -0.83 -13.91 -20.55
N ARG A 148 -0.49 -15.18 -20.73
CA ARG A 148 -0.84 -16.27 -19.80
C ARG A 148 -0.19 -16.07 -18.43
N ALA A 149 1.11 -15.79 -18.40
CA ALA A 149 1.86 -15.54 -17.16
C ALA A 149 1.31 -14.33 -16.40
N LEU A 150 1.10 -13.19 -17.08
CA LEU A 150 0.55 -11.99 -16.45
C LEU A 150 -0.90 -12.17 -16.00
N SER A 151 -1.70 -12.96 -16.73
CA SER A 151 -3.08 -13.28 -16.30
C SER A 151 -3.10 -14.13 -15.03
N GLN A 152 -2.18 -15.09 -14.90
CA GLN A 152 -2.03 -15.90 -13.69
C GLN A 152 -1.58 -15.04 -12.51
N MET A 153 -0.53 -14.23 -12.69
CA MET A 153 -0.06 -13.27 -11.68
C MET A 153 -1.21 -12.40 -11.15
N ARG A 154 -1.96 -11.75 -12.05
CA ARG A 154 -3.08 -10.88 -11.68
C ARG A 154 -4.18 -11.63 -10.93
N SER A 155 -4.43 -12.90 -11.29
CA SER A 155 -5.42 -13.73 -10.60
C SER A 155 -4.96 -14.07 -9.17
N GLU A 156 -3.67 -14.39 -8.98
CA GLU A 156 -3.08 -14.62 -7.65
C GLU A 156 -3.13 -13.34 -6.79
N VAL A 157 -2.76 -12.19 -7.36
CA VAL A 157 -2.82 -10.88 -6.67
C VAL A 157 -4.26 -10.52 -6.29
N ALA A 158 -5.21 -10.69 -7.20
CA ALA A 158 -6.63 -10.42 -6.92
C ALA A 158 -7.16 -11.34 -5.80
N ALA A 159 -6.70 -12.59 -5.72
CA ALA A 159 -7.05 -13.49 -4.62
C ALA A 159 -6.49 -13.00 -3.28
N ILE A 160 -5.23 -12.53 -3.25
CA ILE A 160 -4.61 -11.97 -2.02
C ILE A 160 -5.41 -10.79 -1.48
N TYR A 161 -5.74 -9.80 -2.32
CA TYR A 161 -6.48 -8.63 -1.85
C TYR A 161 -7.93 -8.95 -1.50
N ARG A 162 -8.58 -9.90 -2.19
CA ARG A 162 -9.91 -10.37 -1.81
C ARG A 162 -9.91 -11.02 -0.42
N GLU A 163 -8.95 -11.91 -0.16
CA GLU A 163 -8.77 -12.53 1.14
C GLU A 163 -8.49 -11.49 2.24
N ALA A 164 -7.67 -10.48 1.93
CA ALA A 164 -7.39 -9.37 2.83
C ALA A 164 -8.66 -8.55 3.17
N ARG A 165 -9.48 -8.23 2.16
CA ARG A 165 -10.76 -7.54 2.37
C ARG A 165 -11.72 -8.35 3.23
N GLU A 166 -11.90 -9.64 2.92
CA GLU A 166 -12.73 -10.55 3.74
C GLU A 166 -12.23 -10.67 5.19
N ARG A 167 -10.92 -10.61 5.41
CA ARG A 167 -10.32 -10.59 6.76
C ARG A 167 -10.59 -9.27 7.47
N ALA A 168 -10.48 -8.14 6.76
CA ALA A 168 -10.79 -6.82 7.30
C ALA A 168 -12.27 -6.74 7.73
N ASP A 169 -13.20 -7.17 6.89
CA ASP A 169 -14.64 -7.06 7.16
C ASP A 169 -15.08 -7.94 8.33
N ARG A 170 -14.53 -9.17 8.44
CA ARG A 170 -14.84 -10.08 9.56
C ARG A 170 -14.50 -9.51 10.94
N GLY A 171 -13.43 -8.72 11.05
CA GLY A 171 -13.08 -8.12 12.34
C GLY A 171 -13.91 -6.89 12.70
N GLN A 172 -14.44 -6.16 11.72
CA GLN A 172 -15.45 -5.14 12.00
C GLN A 172 -16.73 -5.77 12.53
N GLY A 173 -17.22 -6.84 11.91
CA GLY A 173 -18.42 -7.55 12.38
C GLY A 173 -18.30 -8.07 13.82
N ARG A 174 -17.12 -8.56 14.21
CA ARG A 174 -16.85 -9.01 15.59
C ARG A 174 -16.71 -7.86 16.59
N ALA A 175 -16.12 -6.74 16.18
CA ALA A 175 -16.00 -5.55 17.03
C ALA A 175 -17.37 -4.89 17.30
N VAL A 176 -18.24 -4.83 16.29
CA VAL A 176 -19.62 -4.33 16.45
C VAL A 176 -20.45 -5.28 17.32
N ALA A 177 -20.36 -6.60 17.10
CA ALA A 177 -21.06 -7.57 17.95
C ALA A 177 -20.64 -7.52 19.43
N ASN A 178 -19.35 -7.27 19.71
CA ASN A 178 -18.86 -7.09 21.09
C ASN A 178 -19.28 -5.76 21.72
N GLN A 179 -19.55 -4.71 20.92
CA GLN A 179 -20.06 -3.43 21.43
C GLN A 179 -21.56 -3.49 21.72
N THR A 180 -22.32 -4.28 20.97
CA THR A 180 -23.77 -4.48 21.22
C THR A 180 -24.04 -5.44 22.38
N ALA A 181 -23.08 -6.29 22.75
CA ALA A 181 -23.18 -7.22 23.87
C ALA A 181 -22.61 -6.63 25.18
N MET A 182 -23.10 -5.46 25.61
CA MET A 182 -22.97 -5.02 27.00
C MET A 182 -24.17 -5.59 27.79
N PRO A 183 -23.95 -6.37 28.87
CA PRO A 183 -25.05 -6.86 29.68
C PRO A 183 -25.56 -5.74 30.58
N GLU A 184 -26.86 -5.48 30.55
CA GLU A 184 -27.57 -4.80 31.63
C GLU A 184 -27.32 -5.59 32.94
N ARG A 185 -26.51 -5.02 33.84
CA ARG A 185 -26.47 -5.35 35.27
C ARG A 185 -26.70 -4.05 36.02
N GLU A 186 -27.91 -3.83 36.51
CA GLU A 186 -28.45 -4.24 37.82
C GLU A 186 -28.47 -3.03 38.76
N GLU A 187 -29.65 -2.42 38.89
CA GLU A 187 -29.99 -1.60 40.05
C GLU A 187 -31.10 -2.28 40.87
N GLY A 188 -30.72 -2.71 42.07
CA GLY A 188 -31.56 -2.62 43.27
C GLY A 188 -32.50 -3.79 43.61
N ARG A 189 -32.20 -4.54 44.68
CA ARG A 189 -32.62 -4.24 46.07
C ARG A 189 -32.38 -5.43 47.03
N ALA A 190 -32.10 -5.06 48.27
CA ALA A 190 -31.73 -5.89 49.41
C ALA A 190 -32.90 -6.66 50.07
N ALA A 191 -32.56 -7.74 50.79
CA ALA A 191 -33.13 -8.06 52.11
C ALA A 191 -32.18 -8.98 52.90
N ALA A 192 -32.06 -8.69 54.19
CA ALA A 192 -31.13 -9.25 55.17
C ALA A 192 -31.69 -10.48 55.92
N SER A 193 -30.80 -11.27 56.53
CA SER A 193 -30.72 -11.52 57.99
C SER A 193 -30.20 -12.91 58.39
N ASP A 194 -29.12 -12.89 59.18
CA ASP A 194 -28.82 -13.67 60.39
C ASP A 194 -29.01 -15.20 60.46
N LEU A 195 -27.91 -15.93 60.70
CA LEU A 195 -27.58 -16.53 62.01
C LEU A 195 -26.23 -17.28 61.99
N THR A 196 -25.57 -17.27 63.14
CA THR A 196 -24.14 -17.55 63.39
C THR A 196 -23.88 -19.03 63.85
N PRO A 197 -22.70 -19.46 64.37
CA PRO A 197 -21.91 -20.58 63.82
C PRO A 197 -21.70 -21.80 64.77
N GLY A 198 -21.06 -22.88 64.31
CA GLY A 198 -20.49 -23.91 65.20
C GLY A 198 -20.13 -25.27 64.56
N PRO A 199 -19.23 -26.10 65.16
CA PRO A 199 -18.11 -26.74 64.45
C PRO A 199 -17.99 -28.30 64.57
N ASN A 200 -16.95 -28.86 63.92
CA ASN A 200 -16.35 -30.22 64.08
C ASN A 200 -17.17 -31.41 63.52
N ARG A 201 -16.63 -32.49 62.90
CA ARG A 201 -15.28 -33.04 62.67
C ARG A 201 -15.39 -34.20 61.61
N PRO A 202 -14.34 -34.99 61.29
CA PRO A 202 -14.06 -35.53 59.95
C PRO A 202 -14.53 -36.99 59.76
N ASP A 203 -14.46 -37.55 58.54
CA ASP A 203 -13.55 -38.67 58.20
C ASP A 203 -13.77 -39.21 56.76
N ALA A 204 -12.66 -39.67 56.18
CA ALA A 204 -12.48 -40.82 55.28
C ALA A 204 -13.23 -40.99 53.93
N SER A 205 -12.43 -40.79 52.87
CA SER A 205 -12.06 -41.85 51.89
C SER A 205 -12.97 -42.21 50.70
N ARG A 206 -12.55 -41.81 49.49
CA ARG A 206 -12.23 -42.68 48.31
C ARG A 206 -11.98 -41.81 47.05
N SER A 207 -10.74 -41.71 46.56
CA SER A 207 -10.16 -42.44 45.39
C SER A 207 -10.89 -42.09 44.07
N GLU A 208 -10.31 -41.51 43.01
CA GLU A 208 -9.02 -41.74 42.33
C GLU A 208 -8.84 -40.72 41.18
N GLY A 209 -7.58 -40.36 40.85
CA GLY A 209 -7.19 -39.98 39.47
C GLY A 209 -6.49 -38.61 39.29
N PRO A 210 -5.33 -38.49 38.60
CA PRO A 210 -4.38 -37.40 38.82
C PRO A 210 -4.24 -36.36 37.67
N ALA A 211 -3.55 -35.26 38.02
CA ALA A 211 -2.79 -34.29 37.20
C ALA A 211 -3.53 -33.02 36.69
N PRO A 212 -2.79 -31.93 36.38
CA PRO A 212 -1.90 -31.16 37.26
C PRO A 212 -2.20 -29.65 37.22
N ALA A 213 -1.46 -28.88 38.02
CA ALA A 213 -1.55 -27.44 38.23
C ALA A 213 -1.53 -26.59 36.94
N ALA A 214 -2.38 -25.56 36.91
CA ALA A 214 -2.19 -24.37 36.08
C ALA A 214 -1.99 -23.16 36.98
N ASP A 215 -0.71 -22.91 37.21
CA ASP A 215 -0.15 -21.71 37.80
C ASP A 215 -0.50 -20.48 36.95
N ALA A 216 -0.78 -19.39 37.63
CA ALA A 216 -1.17 -18.12 37.04
C ALA A 216 0.07 -17.39 36.51
N THR A 217 0.55 -17.76 35.33
CA THR A 217 1.63 -17.01 34.67
C THR A 217 1.06 -15.98 33.70
N ARG A 218 0.92 -14.77 34.24
CA ARG A 218 0.81 -13.49 33.54
C ARG A 218 1.82 -13.43 32.36
N PRO A 219 1.44 -13.07 31.12
CA PRO A 219 2.41 -12.95 30.04
C PRO A 219 3.39 -11.81 30.34
N ALA A 220 4.66 -12.17 30.46
CA ALA A 220 5.77 -11.23 30.55
C ALA A 220 5.79 -10.36 29.28
N ARG A 221 5.87 -9.04 29.46
CA ARG A 221 6.22 -8.10 28.39
C ARG A 221 7.58 -8.53 27.81
N ASN A 222 7.60 -8.98 26.56
CA ASN A 222 8.82 -9.33 25.83
C ASN A 222 9.73 -8.08 25.72
N PRO A 223 10.92 -8.05 26.36
CA PRO A 223 11.83 -6.91 26.31
C PRO A 223 12.54 -6.77 24.95
N ASP A 224 12.45 -7.78 24.07
CA ASP A 224 13.12 -7.79 22.77
C ASP A 224 12.41 -6.95 21.70
N GLY A 225 11.08 -6.76 21.81
CA GLY A 225 10.32 -5.96 20.85
C GLY A 225 10.64 -4.47 20.92
N LEU A 226 10.94 -3.95 22.12
CA LEU A 226 11.33 -2.54 22.29
C LEU A 226 12.73 -2.27 21.73
N ARG A 227 13.65 -3.23 21.86
CA ARG A 227 15.01 -3.13 21.30
C ARG A 227 15.01 -3.14 19.77
N GLN A 228 14.10 -3.90 19.13
CA GLN A 228 13.94 -3.89 17.68
C GLN A 228 13.41 -2.55 17.15
N VAL A 229 12.39 -1.98 17.81
CA VAL A 229 11.83 -0.68 17.41
C VAL A 229 12.84 0.46 17.59
N GLU A 230 13.69 0.41 18.63
CA GLU A 230 14.76 1.38 18.82
C GLU A 230 15.89 1.24 17.80
N ALA A 231 16.25 0.00 17.43
CA ALA A 231 17.24 -0.26 16.39
C ALA A 231 16.77 0.21 15.00
N GLU A 232 15.49 0.01 14.69
CA GLU A 232 14.89 0.44 13.42
C GLU A 232 14.82 1.97 13.31
N ARG A 233 14.44 2.66 14.40
CA ARG A 233 14.48 4.13 14.48
C ARG A 233 15.90 4.69 14.39
N ALA A 234 16.89 3.99 14.93
CA ALA A 234 18.29 4.40 14.80
C ALA A 234 18.80 4.23 13.36
N ALA A 235 18.40 3.15 12.67
CA ALA A 235 18.72 2.93 11.26
C ALA A 235 18.07 3.99 10.36
N GLU A 236 16.81 4.35 10.64
CA GLU A 236 16.07 5.37 9.88
C GLU A 236 16.71 6.76 10.02
N ARG A 237 17.15 7.15 11.22
CA ARG A 237 17.91 8.40 11.44
C ARG A 237 19.23 8.42 10.67
N THR A 238 19.97 7.31 10.69
CA THR A 238 21.23 7.20 9.96
C THR A 238 21.01 7.28 8.44
N ALA A 239 19.90 6.73 7.94
CA ALA A 239 19.52 6.83 6.53
C ALA A 239 19.10 8.26 6.13
N ALA A 240 18.39 8.97 7.01
CA ALA A 240 18.05 10.38 6.82
C ALA A 240 19.30 11.28 6.75
N ASP A 241 20.25 11.08 7.67
CA ASP A 241 21.50 11.84 7.70
C ASP A 241 22.35 11.61 6.43
N ARG A 242 22.38 10.37 5.91
CA ARG A 242 23.06 10.07 4.64
C ARG A 242 22.39 10.74 3.44
N ARG A 243 21.06 10.78 3.39
CA ARG A 243 20.30 11.47 2.33
C ARG A 243 20.51 12.98 2.38
N GLU A 244 20.62 13.55 3.58
CA GLU A 244 20.91 14.97 3.73
C GLU A 244 22.36 15.29 3.34
N ALA A 245 23.32 14.43 3.69
CA ALA A 245 24.72 14.57 3.27
C ALA A 245 24.89 14.51 1.74
N THR A 246 24.22 13.58 1.06
CA THR A 246 24.27 13.50 -0.41
C THR A 246 23.61 14.70 -1.08
N LYS A 247 22.51 15.20 -0.52
CA LYS A 247 21.88 16.44 -1.02
C LYS A 247 22.82 17.65 -0.89
N ARG A 248 23.47 17.83 0.26
CA ARG A 248 24.44 18.92 0.48
C ARG A 248 25.67 18.82 -0.44
N GLU A 249 26.09 17.61 -0.79
CA GLU A 249 27.17 17.38 -1.76
C GLU A 249 26.76 17.77 -3.17
N LEU A 250 25.55 17.38 -3.59
CA LEU A 250 24.99 17.74 -4.90
C LEU A 250 24.81 19.26 -5.04
N ASP A 251 24.34 19.92 -3.98
CA ASP A 251 24.18 21.38 -3.96
C ASP A 251 25.55 22.09 -4.08
N ARG A 252 26.61 21.56 -3.44
CA ARG A 252 27.98 22.08 -3.60
C ARG A 252 28.50 21.90 -5.02
N GLN A 253 28.30 20.73 -5.63
CA GLN A 253 28.72 20.47 -7.02
C GLN A 253 28.03 21.38 -8.02
N ASN A 254 26.72 21.65 -7.82
CA ASN A 254 25.98 22.58 -8.66
C ASN A 254 26.49 24.02 -8.49
N GLN A 255 26.75 24.47 -7.26
CA GLN A 255 27.32 25.80 -7.02
C GLN A 255 28.71 25.97 -7.63
N ASP A 256 29.55 24.93 -7.60
CA ASP A 256 30.87 24.97 -8.23
C ASP A 256 30.79 24.95 -9.75
N ARG A 257 29.81 24.24 -10.34
CA ARG A 257 29.53 24.31 -11.77
C ARG A 257 29.09 25.71 -12.19
N ASP A 258 28.15 26.30 -11.45
CA ASP A 258 27.64 27.65 -11.71
C ASP A 258 28.71 28.74 -11.51
N ARG A 259 29.76 28.47 -10.71
CA ARG A 259 30.93 29.35 -10.60
C ARG A 259 31.84 29.22 -11.82
N ARG A 260 32.16 28.00 -12.25
CA ARG A 260 32.98 27.76 -13.46
C ARG A 260 32.34 28.34 -14.71
N GLU A 261 31.02 28.15 -14.88
CA GLU A 261 30.28 28.73 -16.01
C GLU A 261 30.29 30.27 -15.99
N ARG A 262 30.39 30.89 -14.80
CA ARG A 262 30.54 32.34 -14.68
C ARG A 262 31.96 32.82 -14.96
N ASP A 263 32.97 32.08 -14.52
CA ASP A 263 34.38 32.42 -14.77
C ASP A 263 34.77 32.19 -16.23
N ASP A 264 34.23 31.16 -16.89
CA ASP A 264 34.43 30.86 -18.32
C ASP A 264 33.59 31.78 -19.24
N GLY A 265 32.60 32.47 -18.69
CA GLY A 265 31.72 33.43 -19.39
C GLY A 265 32.24 34.88 -19.41
N VAL A 266 33.33 35.19 -18.69
CA VAL A 266 33.99 36.52 -18.72
C VAL A 266 35.23 36.43 -19.61
N GLY A 267 35.00 36.30 -20.91
CA GLY A 267 36.05 36.12 -21.91
C GLY A 267 35.58 36.38 -23.33
N VAL A 268 34.84 37.48 -23.53
CA VAL A 268 34.68 38.15 -24.84
C VAL A 268 34.99 39.61 -24.66
#